data_AF-A0A3G6TEW4-F1
#
_entry.id   AF-A0A3G6TEW4-F1
#
_cell.length_a   1.000
_cell.length_b   1.000
_cell.length_c   1.000
_cell.angle_alpha   90.00
_cell.angle_beta   90.00
_cell.angle_gamma   90.00
#
_symmetry.space_group_name_H-M   'P 1'
#
loop_
_entity.id
_entity.type
_entity.pdbx_description
1 polymer ?
#
loop_
_entity_poly.entity_id
_entity_poly.type
_entity_poly.pdbx_seq_one_letter_code
_entity_poly.pdbx_strand_id
1 'polypeptide(L)'
;MIKNVPAVFVISTKTILASLFLFSTLSSCKKKTLEQKIENLPPIQATTKVAPAKEAIADMGNSSFTLSCGSGCAVTYNAEDISQDKTTVKVKFRVDSYVNDEPAETQYETYLFYYSNTGEIDKIINEETQKNILDEYVLNVQESFKDFAASLIKNKKIKIPVLKEQDNIVKTK
;
A
#
# COMPACT_ATOMS: atom_id res chain seq x y z
N MET A 1 18.21 32.53 56.11
CA MET A 1 16.79 32.22 56.38
C MET A 1 16.01 32.42 55.08
N ILE A 2 15.66 31.32 54.42
CA ILE A 2 14.97 31.27 53.13
C ILE A 2 13.48 31.10 53.44
N LYS A 3 12.62 31.98 52.92
CA LYS A 3 11.17 31.81 52.96
C LYS A 3 10.67 31.49 51.55
N ASN A 4 10.31 30.22 51.36
CA ASN A 4 9.50 29.71 50.25
C ASN A 4 8.06 30.20 50.40
N VAL A 5 7.48 30.72 49.32
CA VAL A 5 6.02 30.70 49.08
C VAL A 5 5.80 30.42 47.58
N PRO A 6 4.96 29.43 47.22
CA PRO A 6 4.71 29.07 45.82
C PRO A 6 3.64 29.96 45.19
N ALA A 7 3.88 30.45 43.97
CA ALA A 7 2.84 31.02 43.13
C ALA A 7 2.17 29.89 42.33
N VAL A 8 0.91 29.64 42.66
CA VAL A 8 0.03 28.64 42.07
C VAL A 8 -0.31 29.01 40.62
N PHE A 9 -0.08 28.05 39.73
CA PHE A 9 -0.43 28.07 38.32
C PHE A 9 -1.96 27.91 38.18
N VAL A 10 -2.69 28.98 37.82
CA VAL A 10 -4.13 28.90 37.54
C VAL A 10 -4.32 28.61 36.05
N ILE A 11 -4.59 27.34 35.75
CA ILE A 11 -5.04 26.88 34.42
C ILE A 11 -6.52 27.24 34.30
N SER A 12 -6.86 28.18 33.41
CA SER A 12 -8.25 28.46 33.06
C SER A 12 -8.68 27.53 31.92
N THR A 13 -9.34 26.43 32.28
CA THR A 13 -10.11 25.60 31.36
C THR A 13 -11.39 26.32 30.97
N LYS A 14 -11.55 26.63 29.69
CA LYS A 14 -12.88 26.81 29.08
C LYS A 14 -12.95 26.02 27.78
N THR A 15 -13.45 24.80 27.94
CA THR A 15 -14.03 23.96 26.90
C THR A 15 -15.15 24.74 26.21
N ILE A 16 -15.01 25.03 24.91
CA ILE A 16 -16.13 25.46 24.08
C ILE A 16 -16.25 24.44 22.96
N LEU A 17 -17.24 23.56 23.16
CA LEU A 17 -17.76 22.60 22.20
C LEU A 17 -18.52 23.40 21.13
N ALA A 18 -17.99 23.50 19.92
CA ALA A 18 -18.71 24.02 18.76
C ALA A 18 -18.74 22.95 17.67
N SER A 19 -19.62 21.97 17.88
CA SER A 19 -20.09 21.04 16.87
C SER A 19 -20.94 21.80 15.85
N LEU A 20 -20.38 22.12 14.69
CA LEU A 20 -21.15 22.47 13.50
C LEU A 20 -21.06 21.32 12.49
N PHE A 21 -21.90 20.31 12.75
CA PHE A 21 -22.44 19.43 11.72
C PHE A 21 -23.26 20.28 10.74
N LEU A 22 -22.69 20.63 9.59
CA LEU A 22 -23.40 21.31 8.51
C LEU A 22 -22.68 21.07 7.18
N PHE A 23 -22.77 19.86 6.62
CA PHE A 23 -22.69 19.59 5.16
C PHE A 23 -23.22 18.18 4.84
N SER A 24 -24.52 17.97 5.06
CA SER A 24 -25.27 16.85 4.48
C SER A 24 -26.07 17.32 3.27
N THR A 25 -25.38 17.65 2.18
CA THR A 25 -26.05 17.75 0.87
C THR A 25 -26.21 16.33 0.31
N LEU A 26 -27.43 15.82 0.47
CA LEU A 26 -27.90 14.59 -0.18
C LEU A 26 -27.90 14.79 -1.70
N SER A 27 -26.81 14.41 -2.37
CA SER A 27 -26.78 14.19 -3.81
C SER A 27 -27.60 12.94 -4.14
N SER A 28 -28.91 13.12 -4.26
CA SER A 28 -29.83 12.11 -4.80
C SER A 28 -29.52 11.90 -6.28
N CYS A 29 -28.65 10.93 -6.56
CA CYS A 29 -28.44 10.41 -7.91
C CYS A 29 -29.73 9.68 -8.33
N LYS A 30 -30.50 10.29 -9.24
CA LYS A 30 -31.61 9.61 -9.92
C LYS A 30 -31.07 8.37 -10.62
N LYS A 31 -31.39 7.18 -10.11
CA LYS A 31 -31.25 5.94 -10.86
C LYS A 31 -32.17 6.04 -12.07
N LYS A 32 -31.59 6.22 -13.27
CA LYS A 32 -32.28 5.95 -14.51
C LYS A 32 -32.43 4.43 -14.61
N THR A 33 -33.66 3.96 -14.47
CA THR A 33 -34.08 2.63 -14.89
C THR A 33 -33.76 2.49 -16.38
N LEU A 34 -32.75 1.70 -16.73
CA LEU A 34 -32.59 1.18 -18.08
C LEU A 34 -33.40 -0.11 -18.13
N GLU A 35 -34.62 -0.02 -18.68
CA GLU A 35 -35.28 -1.19 -19.23
C GLU A 35 -34.44 -1.70 -20.40
N GLN A 36 -33.82 -2.86 -20.24
CA GLN A 36 -33.34 -3.64 -21.37
C GLN A 36 -34.39 -4.68 -21.70
N LYS A 37 -35.23 -4.31 -22.67
CA LYS A 37 -36.07 -5.20 -23.48
C LYS A 37 -35.22 -6.38 -23.96
N ILE A 38 -35.53 -7.57 -23.48
CA ILE A 38 -34.99 -8.83 -24.01
C ILE A 38 -35.68 -9.07 -25.36
N GLU A 39 -34.96 -8.81 -26.45
CA GLU A 39 -35.34 -9.26 -27.79
C GLU A 39 -34.36 -10.37 -28.19
N ASN A 40 -34.90 -11.58 -28.33
CA ASN A 40 -34.19 -12.79 -28.69
C ASN A 40 -33.55 -12.67 -30.08
N LEU A 41 -32.22 -12.74 -30.17
CA LEU A 41 -31.50 -13.03 -31.41
C LEU A 41 -30.25 -13.91 -31.11
N PRO A 42 -29.84 -14.78 -32.06
CA PRO A 42 -29.10 -16.03 -31.82
C PRO A 42 -27.62 -15.86 -31.40
N PRO A 43 -26.99 -16.92 -30.84
CA PRO A 43 -25.69 -16.82 -30.18
C PRO A 43 -24.56 -16.57 -31.18
N ILE A 44 -23.95 -15.39 -31.10
CA ILE A 44 -22.68 -15.09 -31.77
C ILE A 44 -21.55 -15.41 -30.79
N GLN A 45 -20.75 -16.42 -31.14
CA GLN A 45 -19.51 -16.79 -30.45
C GLN A 45 -18.54 -15.59 -30.51
N ALA A 46 -18.23 -15.02 -29.35
CA ALA A 46 -17.22 -13.97 -29.22
C ALA A 46 -16.07 -14.47 -28.34
N THR A 47 -14.96 -14.75 -29.01
CA THR A 47 -13.56 -14.62 -28.60
C THR A 47 -13.32 -14.30 -27.11
N THR A 48 -12.76 -15.27 -26.41
CA THR A 48 -12.14 -15.14 -25.10
C THR A 48 -11.14 -13.99 -25.10
N LYS A 49 -11.54 -12.85 -24.54
CA LYS A 49 -10.62 -11.77 -24.18
C LYS A 49 -9.81 -12.28 -22.99
N VAL A 50 -8.63 -12.82 -23.27
CA VAL A 50 -7.66 -13.27 -22.26
C VAL A 50 -7.36 -12.09 -21.35
N ALA A 51 -7.79 -12.17 -20.10
CA ALA A 51 -7.39 -11.24 -19.05
C ALA A 51 -5.85 -11.27 -18.91
N PRO A 52 -5.18 -10.14 -18.63
CA PRO A 52 -3.73 -10.15 -18.44
C PRO A 52 -3.37 -11.16 -17.35
N ALA A 53 -2.44 -12.06 -17.67
CA ALA A 53 -2.02 -13.14 -16.81
C ALA A 53 -1.34 -12.57 -15.57
N LYS A 54 -2.03 -12.64 -14.42
CA LYS A 54 -1.47 -12.40 -13.11
C LYS A 54 -0.55 -13.58 -12.78
N GLU A 55 0.76 -13.41 -12.98
CA GLU A 55 1.75 -14.44 -12.61
C GLU A 55 1.88 -14.45 -11.08
N ALA A 56 1.48 -15.57 -10.45
CA ALA A 56 1.78 -15.84 -9.05
C ALA A 56 3.25 -16.31 -8.94
N ILE A 57 4.00 -15.75 -7.99
CA ILE A 57 5.44 -15.98 -7.87
C ILE A 57 5.68 -17.14 -6.88
N ALA A 58 6.03 -18.33 -7.39
CA ALA A 58 5.93 -19.60 -6.63
C ALA A 58 7.04 -19.89 -5.59
N ASP A 59 7.91 -18.95 -5.25
CA ASP A 59 8.97 -19.16 -4.23
C ASP A 59 9.04 -17.99 -3.24
N MET A 60 8.24 -18.10 -2.18
CA MET A 60 7.95 -17.03 -1.23
C MET A 60 8.51 -17.28 0.18
N GLY A 61 9.23 -18.39 0.40
CA GLY A 61 9.76 -18.72 1.71
C GLY A 61 10.61 -17.57 2.26
N ASN A 62 10.11 -16.90 3.31
CA ASN A 62 10.86 -16.01 4.21
C ASN A 62 11.09 -14.56 3.76
N SER A 63 10.21 -13.96 2.95
CA SER A 63 10.27 -12.49 2.75
C SER A 63 9.51 -11.78 3.87
N SER A 64 10.23 -11.43 4.95
CA SER A 64 9.70 -10.66 6.06
C SER A 64 10.66 -9.55 6.50
N PHE A 65 10.14 -8.56 7.20
CA PHE A 65 10.92 -7.53 7.89
C PHE A 65 10.24 -7.11 9.18
N THR A 66 11.03 -6.65 10.15
CA THR A 66 10.54 -6.22 11.47
C THR A 66 10.87 -4.74 11.69
N LEU A 67 9.86 -3.98 12.11
CA LEU A 67 9.96 -2.61 12.55
C LEU A 67 9.97 -2.60 14.09
N SER A 68 11.02 -2.05 14.70
CA SER A 68 11.01 -1.78 16.14
C SER A 68 10.43 -0.38 16.40
N CYS A 69 9.42 -0.30 17.27
CA CYS A 69 8.84 0.95 17.76
C CYS A 69 9.57 1.48 19.01
N GLY A 70 10.63 0.81 19.48
CA GLY A 70 11.28 1.06 20.76
C GLY A 70 10.53 0.43 21.94
N SER A 71 11.10 0.54 23.15
CA SER A 71 10.47 0.14 24.43
C SER A 71 9.79 -1.25 24.43
N GLY A 72 10.36 -2.25 23.76
CA GLY A 72 9.80 -3.61 23.69
C GLY A 72 8.62 -3.78 22.73
N CYS A 73 8.35 -2.80 21.87
CA CYS A 73 7.36 -2.89 20.80
C CYS A 73 8.03 -3.24 19.47
N ALA A 74 7.47 -4.23 18.76
CA ALA A 74 7.90 -4.61 17.43
C ALA A 74 6.71 -4.98 16.53
N VAL A 75 6.83 -4.76 15.24
CA VAL A 75 5.84 -5.14 14.23
C VAL A 75 6.55 -5.88 13.11
N THR A 76 6.16 -7.12 12.84
CA THR A 76 6.76 -7.95 11.79
C THR A 76 5.80 -8.10 10.62
N TYR A 77 6.26 -7.72 9.44
CA TYR A 77 5.56 -7.86 8.17
C TYR A 77 6.03 -9.16 7.50
N ASN A 78 5.14 -10.15 7.41
CA ASN A 78 5.40 -11.43 6.78
C ASN A 78 4.67 -11.48 5.44
N ALA A 79 5.39 -11.50 4.31
CA ALA A 79 4.76 -11.57 3.00
C ALA A 79 4.12 -12.96 2.81
N GLU A 80 2.82 -13.00 2.53
CA GLU A 80 2.06 -14.23 2.31
C GLU A 80 1.67 -14.45 0.86
N ASP A 81 1.40 -13.37 0.13
CA ASP A 81 1.10 -13.42 -1.30
C ASP A 81 1.79 -12.25 -2.00
N ILE A 82 2.39 -12.55 -3.15
CA ILE A 82 3.05 -11.59 -4.02
C ILE A 82 2.58 -11.89 -5.44
N SER A 83 2.03 -10.88 -6.08
CA SER A 83 1.61 -10.94 -7.46
C SER A 83 2.06 -9.72 -8.23
N GLN A 84 2.33 -9.89 -9.51
CA GLN A 84 2.84 -8.82 -10.36
C GLN A 84 1.90 -8.55 -11.52
N ASP A 85 1.69 -7.26 -11.81
CA ASP A 85 1.13 -6.76 -13.07
C ASP A 85 2.04 -5.65 -13.60
N LYS A 86 2.77 -5.95 -14.70
CA LYS A 86 3.77 -5.05 -15.30
C LYS A 86 4.77 -4.54 -14.25
N THR A 87 4.86 -3.24 -14.02
CA THR A 87 5.76 -2.62 -13.04
C THR A 87 5.12 -2.45 -11.66
N THR A 88 3.92 -3.00 -11.44
CA THR A 88 3.25 -2.97 -10.14
C THR A 88 3.32 -4.33 -9.50
N VAL A 89 3.72 -4.37 -8.22
CA VAL A 89 3.75 -5.57 -7.41
C VAL A 89 2.80 -5.40 -6.25
N LYS A 90 1.84 -6.32 -6.16
CA LYS A 90 0.89 -6.39 -5.06
C LYS A 90 1.38 -7.41 -4.05
N VAL A 91 1.56 -6.97 -2.81
CA VAL A 91 2.01 -7.81 -1.70
C VAL A 91 0.98 -7.78 -0.59
N LYS A 92 0.51 -8.97 -0.20
CA LYS A 92 -0.30 -9.15 1.01
C LYS A 92 0.64 -9.58 2.14
N PHE A 93 0.61 -8.84 3.23
CA PHE A 93 1.36 -9.15 4.45
C PHE A 93 0.41 -9.64 5.54
N ARG A 94 0.88 -10.62 6.31
CA ARG A 94 0.45 -10.81 7.70
C ARG A 94 1.35 -9.97 8.60
N VAL A 95 0.73 -9.09 9.35
CA VAL A 95 1.39 -8.12 10.22
C VAL A 95 1.20 -8.57 11.66
N ASP A 96 2.28 -9.03 12.28
CA ASP A 96 2.29 -9.56 13.64
C ASP A 96 2.92 -8.52 14.57
N SER A 97 2.17 -8.02 15.54
CA SER A 97 2.62 -7.02 16.51
C SER A 97 2.98 -7.67 17.85
N TYR A 98 3.98 -7.08 18.51
CA TYR A 98 4.53 -7.55 19.77
C TYR A 98 4.66 -6.38 20.73
N VAL A 99 4.30 -6.61 22.00
CA VAL A 99 4.43 -5.63 23.09
C VAL A 99 5.06 -6.33 24.28
N ASN A 100 6.17 -5.79 24.78
CA ASN A 100 7.01 -6.44 25.79
C ASN A 100 7.43 -7.86 25.39
N ASP A 101 7.80 -8.03 24.13
CA ASP A 101 8.18 -9.32 23.51
C ASP A 101 7.07 -10.39 23.49
N GLU A 102 5.83 -10.03 23.87
CA GLU A 102 4.66 -10.90 23.79
C GLU A 102 3.81 -10.58 22.56
N PRO A 103 3.28 -11.59 21.83
CA PRO A 103 2.35 -11.36 20.72
C PRO A 103 1.11 -10.58 21.19
N ALA A 104 0.78 -9.50 20.48
CA ALA A 104 -0.35 -8.65 20.80
C ALA A 104 -1.52 -8.87 19.81
N GLU A 105 -1.30 -8.52 18.55
CA GLU A 105 -2.32 -8.58 17.50
C GLU A 105 -1.71 -9.01 16.16
N THR A 106 -2.50 -9.75 15.39
CA THR A 106 -2.21 -10.09 13.99
C THR A 106 -3.27 -9.47 13.09
N GLN A 107 -2.82 -8.73 12.07
CA GLN A 107 -3.67 -8.18 11.03
C GLN A 107 -3.13 -8.50 9.63
N TYR A 108 -3.90 -8.19 8.60
CA TYR A 108 -3.48 -8.38 7.22
C TYR A 108 -3.56 -7.06 6.49
N GLU A 109 -2.49 -6.74 5.78
CA GLU A 109 -2.41 -5.50 5.03
C GLU A 109 -1.96 -5.78 3.60
N THR A 110 -2.41 -4.96 2.67
CA THR A 110 -2.06 -5.11 1.26
C THR A 110 -1.43 -3.84 0.73
N TYR A 111 -0.29 -4.00 0.05
CA TYR A 111 0.52 -2.92 -0.47
C TYR A 111 0.77 -3.07 -1.97
N LEU A 112 0.75 -1.93 -2.66
CA LEU A 112 1.07 -1.80 -4.07
C LEU A 112 2.42 -1.09 -4.22
N PHE A 113 3.41 -1.82 -4.68
CA PHE A 113 4.75 -1.32 -4.99
C PHE A 113 4.80 -0.96 -6.47
N TYR A 114 5.00 0.32 -6.76
CA TYR A 114 5.10 0.83 -8.12
C TYR A 114 6.56 1.06 -8.45
N TYR A 115 7.05 0.34 -9.44
CA TYR A 115 8.40 0.49 -9.95
C TYR A 115 8.40 1.32 -11.23
N SER A 116 9.49 2.06 -11.43
CA SER A 116 9.83 2.65 -12.71
C SER A 116 10.24 1.55 -13.71
N ASN A 117 10.37 1.90 -14.98
CA ASN A 117 10.89 0.98 -16.01
C ASN A 117 12.38 0.64 -15.81
N THR A 118 13.10 1.38 -14.95
CA THR A 118 14.49 1.08 -14.57
C THR A 118 14.59 0.17 -13.34
N GLY A 119 13.46 -0.17 -12.72
CA GLY A 119 13.39 -0.99 -11.51
C GLY A 119 13.61 -0.20 -10.21
N GLU A 120 13.58 1.13 -10.26
CA GLU A 120 13.57 1.96 -9.05
C GLU A 120 12.17 2.00 -8.46
N ILE A 121 12.04 2.09 -7.14
CA ILE A 121 10.74 2.19 -6.48
C ILE A 121 10.25 3.64 -6.52
N ASP A 122 9.11 3.88 -7.17
CA ASP A 122 8.50 5.20 -7.29
C ASP A 122 7.57 5.48 -6.10
N LYS A 123 6.71 4.53 -5.75
CA LYS A 123 5.66 4.66 -4.72
C LYS A 123 5.35 3.33 -4.06
N ILE A 124 4.92 3.40 -2.80
CA ILE A 124 4.40 2.23 -2.07
C ILE A 124 3.08 2.66 -1.43
N ILE A 125 1.97 2.14 -1.96
CA ILE A 125 0.62 2.53 -1.53
C ILE A 125 0.00 1.43 -0.69
N ASN A 126 -0.46 1.76 0.52
CA ASN A 126 -1.33 0.88 1.30
C ASN A 126 -2.73 0.88 0.68
N GLU A 127 -3.26 -0.29 0.30
CA GLU A 127 -4.50 -0.43 -0.47
C GLU A 127 -5.76 0.01 0.30
N GLU A 128 -5.74 -0.07 1.64
CA GLU A 128 -6.89 0.30 2.46
C GLU A 128 -6.92 1.81 2.74
N THR A 129 -5.77 2.35 3.15
CA THR A 129 -5.65 3.76 3.55
C THR A 129 -5.34 4.69 2.40
N GLN A 130 -4.91 4.16 1.24
CA GLN A 130 -4.46 4.90 0.05
C GLN A 130 -3.25 5.82 0.31
N LYS A 131 -2.55 5.62 1.42
CA LYS A 131 -1.40 6.41 1.83
C LYS A 131 -0.12 5.96 1.13
N ASN A 132 0.72 6.92 0.74
CA ASN A 132 2.06 6.62 0.23
C ASN A 132 3.04 6.52 1.38
N ILE A 133 3.60 5.32 1.58
CA ILE A 133 4.57 5.06 2.65
C ILE A 133 5.81 5.91 2.50
N LEU A 134 6.25 6.17 1.26
CA LEU A 134 7.46 6.94 0.99
C LEU A 134 7.34 8.43 1.34
N ASP A 135 6.11 8.94 1.52
CA ASP A 135 5.86 10.34 1.82
C ASP A 135 5.36 10.55 3.26
N GLU A 136 4.54 9.63 3.77
CA GLU A 136 3.79 9.83 5.02
C GLU A 136 4.43 9.21 6.26
N TYR A 137 5.32 8.22 6.10
CA TYR A 137 5.87 7.46 7.22
C TYR A 137 7.24 7.98 7.65
N VAL A 138 7.63 7.66 8.88
CA VAL A 138 8.96 7.97 9.41
C VAL A 138 10.06 7.21 8.66
N LEU A 139 11.27 7.80 8.60
CA LEU A 139 12.36 7.33 7.73
C LEU A 139 12.72 5.85 7.90
N ASN A 140 12.80 5.34 9.13
CA ASN A 140 13.13 3.93 9.38
C ASN A 140 12.11 2.95 8.77
N VAL A 141 10.83 3.33 8.76
CA VAL A 141 9.78 2.54 8.13
C VAL A 141 9.93 2.61 6.61
N GLN A 142 10.17 3.81 6.06
CA GLN A 142 10.41 3.96 4.63
C GLN A 142 11.59 3.10 4.15
N GLU A 143 12.69 3.11 4.88
CA GLU A 143 13.90 2.33 4.58
C GLU A 143 13.59 0.83 4.56
N SER A 144 12.90 0.31 5.58
CA SER A 144 12.52 -1.11 5.64
C SER A 144 11.66 -1.54 4.45
N PHE A 145 10.70 -0.71 4.05
CA PHE A 145 9.86 -0.96 2.87
C PHE A 145 10.65 -0.86 1.55
N LYS A 146 11.61 0.08 1.43
CA LYS A 146 12.51 0.19 0.27
C LYS A 146 13.44 -1.02 0.17
N ASP A 147 13.99 -1.48 1.29
CA ASP A 147 14.85 -2.66 1.35
C ASP A 147 14.08 -3.91 0.95
N PHE A 148 12.86 -4.07 1.46
CA PHE A 148 11.96 -5.12 1.02
C PHE A 148 11.70 -5.04 -0.49
N ALA A 149 11.37 -3.86 -1.02
CA ALA A 149 11.15 -3.65 -2.46
C ALA A 149 12.37 -4.04 -3.30
N ALA A 150 13.56 -3.58 -2.91
CA ALA A 150 14.80 -3.93 -3.59
C ALA A 150 15.08 -5.44 -3.56
N SER A 151 14.73 -6.12 -2.46
CA SER A 151 14.86 -7.58 -2.33
C SER A 151 14.01 -8.35 -3.34
N LEU A 152 12.83 -7.83 -3.72
CA LEU A 152 11.95 -8.46 -4.70
C LEU A 152 12.60 -8.53 -6.08
N ILE A 153 13.30 -7.46 -6.48
CA ILE A 153 14.03 -7.41 -7.76
C ILE A 153 15.27 -8.30 -7.70
N LYS A 154 16.08 -8.16 -6.64
CA LYS A 154 17.35 -8.88 -6.49
C LYS A 154 17.16 -10.40 -6.52
N ASN A 155 16.10 -10.87 -5.87
CA ASN A 155 15.78 -12.29 -5.80
C ASN A 155 15.06 -12.80 -7.07
N LYS A 156 14.97 -11.96 -8.13
CA LYS A 156 14.26 -12.25 -9.38
C LYS A 156 12.81 -12.68 -9.16
N LYS A 157 12.21 -12.25 -8.05
CA LYS A 157 10.80 -12.52 -7.73
C LYS A 157 9.90 -11.73 -8.68
N ILE A 158 10.38 -10.61 -9.22
CA ILE A 158 9.63 -9.78 -10.17
C ILE A 158 10.45 -9.51 -11.43
N LYS A 159 9.78 -9.44 -12.58
CA LYS A 159 10.40 -9.13 -13.88
C LYS A 159 10.01 -7.71 -14.29
N ILE A 160 10.94 -6.76 -14.27
CA ILE A 160 10.68 -5.41 -14.79
C ILE A 160 10.72 -5.47 -16.32
N PRO A 161 9.68 -5.02 -17.04
CA PRO A 161 9.71 -4.92 -18.49
C PRO A 161 10.74 -3.84 -18.87
N VAL A 162 11.98 -4.24 -19.13
CA VAL A 162 13.00 -3.32 -19.62
C VAL A 162 12.60 -2.88 -21.02
N LEU A 163 12.37 -1.58 -21.21
CA LEU A 163 12.32 -0.98 -22.53
C LEU A 163 13.70 -1.19 -23.16
N LYS A 164 13.77 -2.11 -24.14
CA LYS A 164 14.94 -2.18 -25.00
C LYS A 164 15.01 -0.85 -25.74
N GLU A 165 16.02 -0.06 -25.40
CA GLU A 165 16.45 1.07 -26.22
C GLU A 165 16.66 0.51 -27.64
N GLN A 166 15.87 1.00 -28.60
CA GLN A 166 16.02 0.62 -29.99
C GLN A 166 17.26 1.30 -30.51
N ASP A 167 18.41 0.63 -30.37
CA ASP A 167 19.59 0.88 -31.20
C ASP A 167 19.26 0.50 -32.65
N ASN A 168 18.45 1.34 -33.32
CA ASN A 168 18.39 1.39 -34.76
C ASN A 168 19.65 2.12 -35.24
N ILE A 169 20.79 1.43 -35.21
CA ILE A 169 21.94 1.83 -36.01
C ILE A 169 21.55 1.62 -37.47
N VAL A 170 21.10 2.71 -38.08
CA VAL A 170 20.95 2.89 -39.51
C VAL A 170 22.29 2.53 -40.16
N LYS A 171 22.38 1.33 -40.75
CA LYS A 171 23.41 1.02 -41.72
C LYS A 171 23.08 1.75 -43.02
N THR A 172 23.65 2.93 -43.19
CA THR A 172 23.71 3.62 -44.48
C THR A 172 24.71 2.89 -45.38
N LYS A 173 24.14 2.20 -46.37
CA LYS A 173 24.58 1.92 -47.75
C LYS A 173 26.07 1.75 -48.06
#